data_AF-A0A3L8E140-F1
#
_entry.id   AF-A0A3L8E140-F1
#
_cell.length_a   1.000
_cell.length_b   1.000
_cell.length_c   1.000
_cell.angle_alpha   90.00
_cell.angle_beta   90.00
_cell.angle_gamma   90.00
#
_symmetry.space_group_name_H-M   'P 1'
#
loop_
_entity.id
_entity.type
_entity.pdbx_description
1 polymer ?
#
loop_
_entity_poly.entity_id
_entity_poly.type
_entity_poly.pdbx_seq_one_letter_code
_entity_poly.pdbx_strand_id
1 'polypeptide(L)'
;MYSEKTYPNYLSGTGYVMSMGVAFKLYQTALVTPLLHLEDVYITGLCAKRARVRPVNHSGFSYIPRKMDPCVLRNSITTHKVNASSMYMIWVKVNDTSVSCNNRTTRIDRKPIVLSRNGRNAAGYYVFKRKAINRCV
;
A
#
# COMPACT_ATOMS: atom_id res chain seq x y z
N MET A 1 -19.08 4.33 -19.53
CA MET A 1 -18.87 5.04 -18.25
C MET A 1 -19.21 4.06 -17.11
N TYR A 2 -18.48 4.08 -15.99
CA TYR A 2 -18.71 3.12 -14.89
C TYR A 2 -20.08 3.33 -14.26
N SER A 3 -20.85 2.26 -14.03
CA SER A 3 -22.27 2.33 -13.66
C SER A 3 -22.52 2.38 -12.16
N GLU A 4 -21.56 1.98 -11.32
CA GLU A 4 -21.74 2.00 -9.86
C GLU A 4 -21.36 3.37 -9.27
N LYS A 5 -21.85 3.65 -8.06
CA LYS A 5 -21.63 4.90 -7.34
C LYS A 5 -20.16 5.14 -6.94
N THR A 6 -19.42 4.07 -6.67
CA THR A 6 -18.04 4.12 -6.18
C THR A 6 -17.19 3.05 -6.82
N TYR A 7 -15.95 3.37 -7.16
CA TYR A 7 -14.99 2.37 -7.61
C TYR A 7 -14.73 1.31 -6.52
N PRO A 8 -14.40 0.06 -6.91
CA PRO A 8 -13.95 -0.95 -5.96
C PRO A 8 -12.65 -0.50 -5.29
N ASN A 9 -12.27 -1.14 -4.18
CA ASN A 9 -10.94 -0.94 -3.61
C ASN A 9 -9.87 -1.28 -4.66
N TYR A 10 -8.99 -0.32 -4.94
CA TYR A 10 -7.91 -0.43 -5.92
C TYR A 10 -6.60 0.15 -5.33
N LEU A 11 -5.47 -0.14 -5.95
CA LEU A 11 -4.17 0.42 -5.61
C LEU A 11 -3.84 1.58 -6.54
N SER A 12 -3.24 2.64 -6.01
CA SER A 12 -2.82 3.78 -6.83
C SER A 12 -1.73 3.40 -7.85
N GLY A 13 -1.84 3.93 -9.06
CA GLY A 13 -0.91 3.71 -10.19
C GLY A 13 0.56 4.12 -10.00
N THR A 14 1.04 4.50 -8.81
CA THR A 14 2.49 4.74 -8.60
C THR A 14 3.35 3.48 -8.68
N GLY A 15 2.74 2.32 -8.54
CA GLY A 15 3.38 1.02 -8.66
C GLY A 15 2.71 -0.03 -7.79
N TYR A 16 2.85 -1.28 -8.19
CA TYR A 16 2.36 -2.45 -7.48
C TYR A 16 3.27 -3.63 -7.78
N VAL A 17 3.36 -4.58 -6.83
CA VAL A 17 4.11 -5.82 -6.97
C VAL A 17 3.16 -6.98 -6.77
N MET A 18 3.29 -8.00 -7.61
CA MET A 18 2.47 -9.20 -7.55
C MET A 18 3.27 -10.41 -8.04
N SER A 19 2.86 -11.61 -7.64
CA SER A 19 3.42 -12.85 -8.19
C SER A 19 2.97 -13.05 -9.64
N MET A 20 3.74 -13.81 -10.41
CA MET A 20 3.41 -14.11 -11.81
C MET A 20 2.05 -14.84 -11.92
N GLY A 21 1.70 -15.67 -10.95
CA GLY A 21 0.39 -16.34 -10.90
C GLY A 21 -0.78 -15.36 -10.71
N VAL A 22 -0.60 -14.29 -9.93
CA VAL A 22 -1.59 -13.21 -9.81
C VAL A 22 -1.68 -12.43 -11.11
N ALA A 23 -0.55 -12.08 -11.73
CA ALA A 23 -0.53 -11.38 -13.01
C ALA A 23 -1.29 -12.16 -14.10
N PHE A 24 -1.06 -13.47 -14.20
CA PHE A 24 -1.77 -14.34 -15.14
C PHE A 24 -3.28 -14.39 -14.89
N LYS A 25 -3.71 -14.51 -13.63
CA LYS A 25 -5.14 -14.47 -13.26
C LYS A 25 -5.79 -13.14 -13.62
N LEU A 26 -5.11 -12.02 -13.38
CA LEU A 26 -5.60 -10.69 -13.74
C LEU A 26 -5.70 -10.54 -15.26
N TYR A 27 -4.71 -11.02 -16.00
CA TYR A 27 -4.72 -11.03 -17.47
C TYR A 27 -5.92 -11.79 -18.04
N GLN A 28 -6.13 -13.05 -17.60
CA GLN A 28 -7.29 -13.85 -18.04
C GLN A 28 -8.62 -13.16 -17.70
N THR A 29 -8.69 -12.51 -16.54
CA THR A 29 -9.89 -11.80 -16.10
C THR A 29 -10.13 -10.52 -16.92
N ALA A 30 -9.06 -9.80 -17.30
CA ALA A 30 -9.13 -8.60 -18.11
C ALA A 30 -9.74 -8.88 -19.49
N LEU A 31 -9.39 -10.01 -20.12
CA LEU A 31 -9.94 -10.41 -21.43
C LEU A 31 -11.47 -10.53 -21.46
N VAL A 32 -12.11 -10.74 -20.31
CA VAL A 32 -13.57 -10.88 -20.18
C VAL A 32 -14.21 -9.78 -19.32
N THR A 33 -13.47 -8.72 -19.00
CA THR A 33 -13.96 -7.59 -18.19
C THR A 33 -14.10 -6.36 -19.08
N PRO A 34 -15.28 -5.70 -19.11
CA PRO A 34 -15.48 -4.47 -19.88
C PRO A 34 -14.44 -3.41 -19.54
N LEU A 35 -13.88 -2.78 -20.58
CA LEU A 35 -12.81 -1.80 -20.43
C LEU A 35 -13.28 -0.57 -19.62
N LEU A 36 -12.40 -0.10 -18.75
CA LEU A 36 -12.50 1.15 -18.03
C LEU A 36 -11.25 1.98 -18.34
N HIS A 37 -11.42 3.28 -18.58
CA HIS A 37 -10.34 4.19 -18.98
C HIS A 37 -9.27 4.44 -17.90
N LEU A 38 -9.57 4.16 -16.63
CA LEU A 38 -8.60 4.23 -15.53
C LEU A 38 -7.96 2.85 -15.35
N GLU A 39 -6.69 2.71 -15.71
CA GLU A 39 -5.99 1.45 -15.79
C GLU A 39 -5.76 0.82 -14.41
N ASP A 40 -5.45 1.64 -13.40
CA ASP A 40 -5.21 1.18 -12.03
C ASP A 40 -6.50 0.68 -11.38
N VAL A 41 -7.62 1.39 -11.59
CA VAL A 41 -8.97 0.94 -11.21
C VAL A 41 -9.38 -0.31 -11.99
N TYR A 42 -9.08 -0.39 -13.28
CA TYR A 42 -9.41 -1.53 -14.12
C TYR A 42 -8.69 -2.81 -13.68
N ILE A 43 -7.36 -2.77 -13.55
CA ILE A 43 -6.54 -3.93 -13.22
C ILE A 43 -6.65 -4.29 -11.74
N THR A 44 -6.36 -3.34 -10.84
CA THR A 44 -6.23 -3.62 -9.41
C THR A 44 -7.54 -3.52 -8.64
N GLY A 45 -8.58 -2.97 -9.27
CA GLY A 45 -9.94 -2.90 -8.74
C GLY A 45 -10.88 -3.92 -9.39
N LEU A 46 -11.31 -3.69 -10.63
CA LEU A 46 -12.33 -4.50 -11.30
C LEU A 46 -11.85 -5.93 -11.59
N CYS A 47 -10.72 -6.08 -12.27
CA CYS A 47 -10.16 -7.40 -12.59
C CYS A 47 -9.77 -8.14 -11.31
N ALA A 48 -9.15 -7.47 -10.33
CA ALA A 48 -8.80 -8.07 -9.05
C ALA A 48 -10.04 -8.57 -8.28
N LYS A 49 -11.10 -7.75 -8.18
CA LYS A 49 -12.37 -8.14 -7.54
C LYS A 49 -12.98 -9.37 -8.22
N ARG A 50 -13.02 -9.39 -9.56
CA ARG A 50 -13.56 -10.53 -10.34
C ARG A 50 -12.69 -11.78 -10.22
N ALA A 51 -11.37 -11.64 -10.20
CA ALA A 51 -10.41 -12.72 -10.01
C ALA A 51 -10.29 -13.21 -8.56
N ARG A 52 -11.03 -12.59 -7.61
CA ARG A 52 -10.93 -12.82 -6.16
C ARG A 52 -9.51 -12.59 -5.61
N VAL A 53 -8.78 -11.67 -6.21
CA VAL A 53 -7.48 -11.18 -5.74
C VAL A 53 -7.73 -9.94 -4.88
N ARG A 54 -7.23 -9.94 -3.65
CA ARG A 54 -7.39 -8.81 -2.74
C ARG A 54 -6.14 -7.93 -2.75
N PRO A 55 -6.22 -6.67 -3.19
CA PRO A 55 -5.10 -5.74 -3.09
C PRO A 55 -4.73 -5.49 -1.62
N VAL A 56 -3.44 -5.29 -1.36
CA VAL A 56 -2.90 -5.01 -0.02
C VAL A 56 -2.07 -3.73 -0.08
N ASN A 57 -2.37 -2.78 0.80
CA ASN A 57 -1.62 -1.54 0.89
C ASN A 57 -0.30 -1.75 1.67
N HIS A 58 0.76 -1.05 1.24
CA HIS A 58 2.04 -1.01 1.92
C HIS A 58 2.56 0.43 1.95
N SER A 59 3.02 0.91 3.11
CA SER A 59 3.38 2.32 3.34
C SER A 59 4.55 2.81 2.48
N GLY A 60 5.37 1.90 1.98
CA GLY A 60 6.44 2.19 1.02
C GLY A 60 5.94 2.63 -0.36
N PHE A 61 4.70 2.31 -0.74
CA PHE A 61 4.09 2.81 -1.97
C PHE A 61 3.33 4.10 -1.67
N SER A 62 3.55 5.15 -2.45
CA SER A 62 2.87 6.43 -2.22
C SER A 62 2.69 7.27 -3.49
N TYR A 63 1.47 7.77 -3.66
CA TYR A 63 1.11 8.79 -4.65
C TYR A 63 1.52 10.21 -4.24
N ILE A 64 2.03 10.37 -3.02
CA ILE A 64 2.46 11.65 -2.48
C ILE A 64 3.99 11.74 -2.66
N PRO A 65 4.51 12.91 -3.10
CA PRO A 65 5.95 13.14 -3.14
C PRO A 65 6.60 12.90 -1.77
N ARG A 66 7.77 12.27 -1.78
CA ARG A 66 8.58 12.08 -0.56
C ARG A 66 9.62 13.19 -0.42
N LYS A 67 10.05 13.45 0.81
CA LYS A 67 11.19 14.32 1.08
C LYS A 67 12.46 13.70 0.50
N MET A 68 13.35 14.52 -0.05
CA MET A 68 14.67 14.11 -0.57
C MET A 68 15.67 13.85 0.57
N ASP A 69 15.22 13.08 1.56
CA ASP A 69 15.96 12.65 2.73
C ASP A 69 16.32 11.16 2.57
N PRO A 70 17.60 10.76 2.70
CA PRO A 70 18.02 9.38 2.50
C PRO A 70 17.27 8.36 3.36
N CYS A 71 16.90 8.71 4.59
CA CYS A 71 16.23 7.80 5.51
C CYS A 71 14.75 7.61 5.19
N VAL A 72 14.10 8.67 4.70
CA VAL A 72 12.75 8.57 4.13
C VAL A 72 12.77 7.73 2.85
N LEU A 73 13.74 8.00 1.96
CA LEU A 73 13.85 7.32 0.66
C LEU A 73 14.16 5.83 0.81
N ARG A 74 15.05 5.43 1.75
CA ARG A 74 15.35 4.01 2.04
C ARG A 74 14.15 3.20 2.55
N ASN A 75 13.19 3.87 3.19
CA ASN A 75 11.95 3.23 3.65
C ASN A 75 10.79 3.35 2.63
N SER A 76 11.06 3.91 1.45
CA SER A 76 10.10 4.09 0.37
C SER A 76 10.39 3.10 -0.78
N ILE A 77 9.33 2.63 -1.44
CA ILE A 77 9.41 1.78 -2.63
C ILE A 77 9.08 2.63 -3.87
N THR A 78 8.01 3.42 -3.81
CA THR A 78 7.63 4.37 -4.88
C THR A 78 7.50 5.80 -4.33
N THR A 79 7.74 6.77 -5.21
CA THR A 79 7.50 8.19 -4.95
C THR A 79 6.97 8.85 -6.23
N HIS A 80 6.05 9.78 -6.08
CA HIS A 80 5.44 10.48 -7.21
C HIS A 80 6.11 11.83 -7.49
N LYS A 81 5.88 12.41 -8.69
CA LYS A 81 6.43 13.71 -9.13
C LYS A 81 7.97 13.79 -9.12
N VAL A 82 8.65 12.73 -9.52
CA VAL A 82 10.12 12.68 -9.63
C VAL A 82 10.52 12.84 -11.09
N ASN A 83 11.33 13.86 -11.39
CA ASN A 83 11.94 14.04 -12.70
C ASN A 83 13.27 13.26 -12.81
N ALA A 84 13.86 13.19 -14.01
CA ALA A 84 15.08 12.43 -14.26
C ALA A 84 16.25 12.83 -13.36
N SER A 85 16.50 14.13 -13.17
CA SER A 85 17.56 14.63 -12.30
C SER A 85 17.34 14.24 -10.83
N SER A 86 16.10 14.37 -10.35
CA SER A 86 15.71 13.94 -9.01
C SER A 86 15.86 12.42 -8.84
N MET A 87 15.57 11.62 -9.86
CA MET A 87 15.76 10.17 -9.83
C MET A 87 17.24 9.81 -9.65
N TYR A 88 18.14 10.48 -10.37
CA TYR A 88 19.58 10.31 -10.18
C TYR A 88 20.02 10.71 -8.76
N MET A 89 19.55 11.86 -8.25
CA MET A 89 19.86 12.31 -6.89
C MET A 89 19.34 11.36 -5.81
N ILE A 90 18.16 10.77 -6.02
CA ILE A 90 17.61 9.72 -5.14
C ILE A 90 18.54 8.50 -5.16
N TRP A 91 18.96 8.03 -6.34
CA TRP A 91 19.86 6.90 -6.46
C TRP A 91 21.18 7.13 -5.72
N VAL A 92 21.82 8.28 -5.92
CA VAL A 92 23.05 8.67 -5.20
C VAL A 92 22.84 8.65 -3.69
N LYS A 93 21.77 9.28 -3.19
CA LYS A 93 21.46 9.37 -1.74
C LYS A 93 21.14 8.01 -1.12
N VAL A 94 20.41 7.16 -1.82
CA VAL A 94 20.02 5.83 -1.32
C VAL A 94 21.22 4.90 -1.27
N ASN A 95 22.13 5.01 -2.23
CA ASN A 95 23.33 4.17 -2.34
C ASN A 95 24.50 4.63 -1.45
N ASP A 96 24.44 5.84 -0.88
CA ASP A 96 25.47 6.34 0.03
C ASP A 96 25.44 5.59 1.37
N THR A 97 26.40 4.68 1.57
CA THR A 97 26.51 3.85 2.78
C THR A 97 26.99 4.61 4.02
N SER A 98 27.50 5.84 3.87
CA SER A 98 27.97 6.65 5.00
C SER A 98 26.80 7.21 5.85
N VAL A 99 25.61 7.30 5.26
CA VAL A 99 24.42 7.80 5.95
C VAL A 99 23.85 6.73 6.87
N SER A 100 23.86 7.01 8.18
CA SER A 100 23.19 6.19 9.19
C SER A 100 21.80 6.74 9.50
N CYS A 101 20.78 5.90 9.31
CA CYS A 101 19.41 6.22 9.67
C CYS A 101 19.13 5.68 11.06
N ASN A 102 19.07 6.57 12.05
CA ASN A 102 18.68 6.17 13.39
C ASN A 102 17.23 5.72 13.37
N ASN A 103 17.02 4.40 13.39
CA ASN A 103 15.74 3.79 13.72
C ASN A 103 15.45 4.04 15.20
N ARG A 104 15.17 5.28 15.58
CA ARG A 104 14.26 5.50 16.70
C ARG A 104 12.91 5.05 16.20
N THR A 105 12.69 3.74 16.18
CA THR A 105 11.37 3.23 16.46
C THR A 105 10.99 3.89 17.77
N THR A 106 10.17 4.92 17.71
CA THR A 106 9.17 5.05 18.75
C THR A 106 8.40 3.74 18.67
N ARG A 107 8.88 2.72 19.39
CA ARG A 107 7.97 1.92 20.18
C ARG A 107 7.22 2.96 20.98
N ILE A 108 6.12 3.44 20.41
CA ILE A 108 4.98 3.79 21.23
C ILE A 108 4.73 2.47 21.91
N ASP A 109 5.31 2.30 23.10
CA ASP A 109 4.84 1.33 24.06
C ASP A 109 3.36 1.64 24.17
N ARG A 110 2.55 0.89 23.41
CA ARG A 110 1.13 0.81 23.66
C ARG A 110 1.06 0.11 25.01
N LYS A 111 1.25 0.88 26.09
CA LYS A 111 0.85 0.47 27.43
C LYS A 111 -0.57 -0.06 27.26
N PRO A 112 -0.85 -1.32 27.61
CA PRO A 112 -2.20 -1.80 27.60
C PRO A 112 -2.98 -0.90 28.57
N ILE A 113 -3.93 -0.12 28.05
CA ILE A 113 -4.88 0.58 28.88
C ILE A 113 -5.77 -0.52 29.48
N VAL A 114 -5.46 -0.91 30.71
CA VAL A 114 -6.35 -1.74 31.52
C VAL A 114 -7.49 -0.82 31.96
N LEU A 115 -8.62 -0.89 31.26
CA LEU A 115 -9.85 -0.26 31.70
C LEU A 115 -10.32 -0.97 32.98
N SER A 116 -10.13 -0.31 34.11
CA SER A 116 -10.81 -0.65 35.36
C SER A 116 -12.32 -0.57 35.14
N ARG A 117 -12.98 -1.69 35.39
CA ARG A 117 -14.40 -1.89 35.11
C ARG A 117 -15.22 -1.17 36.18
N ASN A 118 -15.60 0.08 35.94
CA ASN A 118 -16.73 0.71 36.61
C ASN A 118 -17.45 1.69 35.70
N GLY A 119 -18.65 1.29 35.25
CA GLY A 119 -19.76 2.20 34.95
C GLY A 119 -19.81 2.90 33.59
N ARG A 120 -20.80 2.45 32.78
CA ARG A 120 -21.65 3.23 31.84
C ARG A 120 -21.09 3.58 30.44
N ASN A 121 -21.68 2.89 29.45
CA ASN A 121 -22.00 3.26 28.06
C ASN A 121 -21.00 4.11 27.25
N ALA A 122 -20.24 3.44 26.38
CA ALA A 122 -19.77 4.01 25.11
C ALA A 122 -19.64 2.90 24.05
N ALA A 123 -20.27 3.07 22.90
CA ALA A 123 -20.22 2.17 21.76
C ALA A 123 -18.79 2.03 21.25
N GLY A 124 -18.21 0.83 21.35
CA GLY A 124 -16.87 0.52 20.87
C GLY A 124 -16.92 -0.48 19.72
N TYR A 125 -16.24 -0.17 18.62
CA TYR A 125 -16.04 -1.08 17.49
C TYR A 125 -15.03 -2.17 17.87
N TYR A 126 -15.41 -3.44 17.73
CA TYR A 126 -14.53 -4.58 17.97
C TYR A 126 -13.49 -4.71 16.85
N VAL A 127 -12.20 -4.57 17.17
CA VAL A 127 -11.09 -4.97 16.29
C VAL A 127 -10.65 -6.37 16.68
N PHE A 128 -11.09 -7.38 15.93
CA PHE A 128 -10.53 -8.74 16.03
C PHE A 128 -9.07 -8.71 15.58
N LYS A 129 -8.14 -9.01 16.50
CA LYS A 129 -6.74 -9.33 16.15
C LYS A 129 -6.72 -10.61 15.32
N ARG A 130 -6.74 -10.49 13.99
CA ARG A 130 -6.31 -11.60 13.12
C ARG A 130 -4.79 -11.74 13.25
N LYS A 131 -4.37 -12.91 13.74
CA LYS A 131 -2.97 -13.35 13.78
C LYS A 131 -2.39 -13.18 12.37
N ALA A 132 -1.31 -12.42 12.23
CA ALA A 132 -0.61 -12.25 10.97
C ALA A 132 0.02 -13.60 10.58
N ILE A 133 -0.68 -14.35 9.72
CA ILE A 133 -0.07 -15.45 8.99
C ILE A 133 0.66 -14.79 7.83
N ASN A 134 2.00 -14.73 7.93
CA ASN A 134 2.88 -14.36 6.83
C ASN A 134 2.87 -15.48 5.77
N ARG A 135 1.74 -15.65 5.09
CA ARG A 135 1.70 -16.28 3.77
C ARG A 135 1.50 -15.18 2.76
N CYS A 136 2.60 -14.78 2.13
CA CYS A 136 2.51 -14.16 0.82
C CYS A 136 1.86 -15.19 -0.11
N VAL A 137 0.73 -14.83 -0.70
CA VAL A 137 0.08 -15.59 -1.80
C VAL A 137 0.43 -14.87 -3.09
#